data_AF-A0A1I6MMT6-F1
#
_entry.id   AF-A0A1I6MMT6-F1
#
_cell.length_a   1.000
_cell.length_b   1.000
_cell.length_c   1.000
_cell.angle_alpha   90.00
_cell.angle_beta   90.00
_cell.angle_gamma   90.00
#
_symmetry.space_group_name_H-M   'P 1'
#
loop_
_entity.id
_entity.type
_entity.pdbx_description
1 polymer ?
#
loop_
_entity_poly.entity_id
_entity_poly.type
_entity_poly.pdbx_seq_one_letter_code
_entity_poly.pdbx_strand_id
1 'polypeptide(L)'
;MLPSEPLRYPDHYPPTNRWKKFFIGVRWLGPDLSFFGHLRQQQASRTVELMGIWGGGEPRSLAIAVGAIFSRHLHWASPYFVPDDPLSVVAGGPRFGAIDSDLDVSDALGEIEEMLGVPLGPVFWRDAAGCTMGELVERLLQAASQKP
;
A
#
# COMPACT_ATOMS: atom_id res chain seq x y z
N MET A 1 2.84 12.04 -14.37
CA MET A 1 2.35 10.70 -14.00
C MET A 1 0.84 10.75 -14.04
N LEU A 2 0.23 9.80 -14.72
CA LEU A 2 -1.22 9.70 -14.77
C LEU A 2 -1.71 9.09 -13.44
N PRO A 3 -2.88 9.52 -12.92
CA PRO A 3 -3.44 8.92 -11.71
C PRO A 3 -3.67 7.41 -11.85
N SER A 4 -3.92 6.93 -13.07
CA SER A 4 -4.13 5.51 -13.41
C SER A 4 -2.85 4.68 -13.48
N GLU A 5 -1.67 5.30 -13.53
CA GLU A 5 -0.41 4.55 -13.52
C GLU A 5 -0.18 3.93 -12.12
N PRO A 6 0.44 2.75 -12.04
CA PRO A 6 0.80 2.14 -10.76
C PRO A 6 1.80 3.00 -9.99
N LEU A 7 1.67 3.02 -8.66
CA LEU A 7 2.68 3.58 -7.76
C LEU A 7 3.96 2.74 -7.87
N ARG A 8 5.11 3.39 -8.02
CA ARG A 8 6.40 2.70 -8.11
C ARG A 8 7.48 3.47 -7.38
N TYR A 9 8.28 2.76 -6.59
CA TYR A 9 9.58 3.26 -6.22
C TYR A 9 10.51 3.26 -7.43
N PRO A 10 11.47 4.20 -7.50
CA PRO A 10 12.48 4.17 -8.53
C PRO A 10 13.41 2.97 -8.31
N ASP A 11 14.00 2.42 -9.38
CA ASP A 11 14.82 1.19 -9.35
C ASP A 11 15.99 1.20 -8.36
N HIS A 12 16.43 2.39 -7.96
CA HIS A 12 17.51 2.57 -6.99
C HIS A 12 17.03 2.55 -5.52
N TYR A 13 15.73 2.32 -5.28
CA TYR A 13 15.08 2.24 -3.98
C TYR A 13 14.28 0.92 -3.83
N PRO A 14 14.31 0.26 -2.66
CA PRO A 14 15.08 0.61 -1.47
C PRO A 14 16.58 0.36 -1.68
N PRO A 15 17.46 1.15 -1.04
CA PRO A 15 18.89 0.95 -1.16
C PRO A 15 19.29 -0.45 -0.65
N THR A 16 19.92 -1.23 -1.52
CA THR A 16 20.36 -2.60 -1.23
C THR A 16 21.66 -2.65 -0.40
N ASN A 17 22.52 -1.63 -0.51
CA ASN A 17 23.82 -1.56 0.17
C ASN A 17 23.74 -0.97 1.58
N ARG A 18 24.43 -1.59 2.55
CA ARG A 18 24.48 -1.19 3.97
C ARG A 18 24.79 0.30 4.21
N TRP A 19 25.70 0.89 3.44
CA TRP A 19 26.02 2.33 3.53
C TRP A 19 24.88 3.22 3.03
N LYS A 20 24.20 2.83 1.95
CA LYS A 20 23.03 3.57 1.44
C LYS A 20 21.82 3.42 2.38
N LYS A 21 21.72 2.32 3.14
CA LYS A 21 20.75 2.13 4.23
C LYS A 21 21.05 3.02 5.44
N PHE A 22 22.31 3.31 5.72
CA PHE A 22 22.73 4.17 6.84
C PHE A 22 22.47 5.66 6.56
N PHE A 23 22.50 6.10 5.29
CA PHE A 23 22.27 7.50 4.89
C PHE A 23 20.84 7.81 4.43
N ILE A 24 19.87 6.92 4.62
CA ILE A 24 18.49 7.25 4.26
C ILE A 24 17.99 8.35 5.20
N GLY A 25 17.74 9.55 4.66
CA GLY A 25 17.36 10.75 5.44
C GLY A 25 18.41 11.87 5.52
N VAL A 26 19.66 11.66 5.05
CA VAL A 26 20.68 12.74 5.02
C VAL A 26 20.61 13.48 3.68
N ARG A 27 20.05 14.70 3.69
CA ARG A 27 19.68 15.52 2.50
C ARG A 27 20.82 15.80 1.49
N TRP A 28 22.08 15.56 1.84
CA TRP A 28 23.26 15.78 0.98
C TRP A 28 24.01 14.49 0.57
N LEU A 29 23.67 13.32 1.13
CA LEU A 29 24.35 12.02 0.89
C LEU A 29 23.39 10.81 0.76
N GLY A 30 22.10 10.99 1.02
CA GLY A 30 21.07 9.96 0.94
C GLY A 30 20.38 9.87 -0.43
N PRO A 31 19.65 8.76 -0.70
CA PRO A 31 18.85 8.63 -1.92
C PRO A 31 17.88 9.81 -2.06
N ASP A 32 17.62 10.24 -3.30
CA ASP A 32 16.66 11.30 -3.57
C ASP A 32 15.29 10.92 -2.97
N LEU A 33 14.85 11.63 -1.94
CA LEU A 33 13.56 11.38 -1.28
C LEU A 33 12.42 12.19 -1.91
N SER A 34 12.70 13.01 -2.93
CA SER A 34 11.68 13.81 -3.62
C SER A 34 10.65 12.94 -4.33
N PHE A 35 10.98 11.69 -4.70
CA PHE A 35 10.02 10.76 -5.30
C PHE A 35 8.85 10.43 -4.36
N PHE A 36 9.02 10.49 -3.03
CA PHE A 36 7.90 10.34 -2.09
C PHE A 36 6.89 11.49 -2.27
N GLY A 37 7.37 12.69 -2.57
CA GLY A 37 6.51 13.82 -2.94
C GLY A 37 5.71 13.55 -4.21
N HIS A 38 6.33 12.98 -5.23
CA HIS A 38 5.64 12.59 -6.47
C HIS A 38 4.62 11.47 -6.24
N LEU A 39 4.97 10.42 -5.48
CA LEU A 39 4.06 9.34 -5.12
C LEU A 39 2.84 9.87 -4.36
N ARG A 40 3.08 10.76 -3.40
CA ARG A 40 2.02 11.42 -2.63
C ARG A 40 1.10 12.22 -3.55
N GLN A 41 1.65 13.02 -4.46
CA GLN A 41 0.86 13.84 -5.38
C GLN A 41 0.06 12.98 -6.36
N GLN A 42 0.68 11.96 -6.96
CA GLN A 42 0.01 11.02 -7.84
C GLN A 42 -1.16 10.35 -7.12
N GLN A 43 -0.92 9.82 -5.93
CA GLN A 43 -1.95 9.14 -5.15
C GLN A 43 -3.06 10.09 -4.70
N ALA A 44 -2.71 11.30 -4.23
CA ALA A 44 -3.68 12.34 -3.87
C ALA A 44 -4.57 12.77 -5.03
N SER A 45 -4.09 12.67 -6.28
CA SER A 45 -4.87 12.99 -7.47
C SER A 45 -5.85 11.89 -7.89
N ARG A 46 -5.81 10.71 -7.25
CA ARG A 46 -6.75 9.63 -7.52
C ARG A 46 -8.09 9.92 -6.87
N THR A 47 -9.15 9.66 -7.62
CA THR A 47 -10.54 9.92 -7.24
C THR A 47 -11.39 8.65 -7.36
N VAL A 48 -12.64 8.71 -6.90
CA VAL A 48 -13.56 7.55 -6.93
C VAL A 48 -13.87 7.06 -8.35
N GLU A 49 -13.76 7.93 -9.35
CA GLU A 49 -13.92 7.60 -10.76
C GLU A 49 -12.88 6.57 -11.21
N LEU A 50 -11.66 6.65 -10.67
CA LEU A 50 -10.58 5.72 -10.97
C LEU A 50 -10.89 4.30 -10.47
N MET A 51 -11.78 4.18 -9.49
CA MET A 51 -12.24 2.88 -9.00
C MET A 51 -13.06 2.11 -10.05
N GLY A 52 -13.42 2.73 -11.18
CA GLY A 52 -13.96 2.01 -12.35
C GLY A 52 -13.01 0.96 -12.92
N ILE A 53 -11.69 1.05 -12.67
CA ILE A 53 -10.70 0.04 -13.10
C ILE A 53 -10.95 -1.31 -12.38
N TRP A 54 -11.47 -1.28 -11.16
CA TRP A 54 -11.88 -2.47 -10.42
C TRP A 54 -13.21 -3.06 -10.93
N GLY A 55 -13.84 -2.43 -11.92
CA GLY A 55 -15.17 -2.75 -12.40
C GLY A 55 -16.24 -2.39 -11.36
N GLY A 56 -17.00 -3.40 -10.93
CA GLY A 56 -18.08 -3.25 -9.96
C GLY A 56 -18.17 -4.46 -9.01
N GLY A 57 -19.12 -4.42 -8.10
CA GLY A 57 -19.38 -5.51 -7.16
C GLY A 57 -18.41 -5.57 -5.98
N GLU A 58 -18.15 -6.77 -5.49
CA GLU A 58 -17.35 -7.02 -4.29
C GLU A 58 -15.89 -6.59 -4.41
N PRO A 59 -15.14 -6.87 -5.51
CA PRO A 59 -13.75 -6.47 -5.62
C PRO A 59 -13.54 -4.96 -5.46
N ARG A 60 -14.39 -4.16 -6.12
CA ARG A 60 -14.35 -2.69 -5.99
C ARG A 60 -14.68 -2.24 -4.57
N SER A 61 -15.70 -2.84 -3.96
CA SER A 61 -16.13 -2.45 -2.61
C SER A 61 -15.05 -2.76 -1.57
N LEU A 62 -14.44 -3.94 -1.67
CA LEU A 62 -13.34 -4.34 -0.79
C LEU A 62 -12.09 -3.48 -1.04
N ALA A 63 -11.75 -3.17 -2.29
CA ALA A 63 -10.61 -2.31 -2.61
C ALA A 63 -10.77 -0.90 -2.01
N ILE A 64 -11.99 -0.33 -2.04
CA ILE A 64 -12.28 0.96 -1.40
C ILE A 64 -12.10 0.87 0.13
N ALA A 65 -12.62 -0.19 0.75
CA ALA A 65 -12.54 -0.36 2.20
C ALA A 65 -11.09 -0.55 2.68
N VAL A 66 -10.33 -1.43 2.03
CA VAL A 66 -8.90 -1.65 2.29
C VAL A 66 -8.11 -0.36 2.05
N GLY A 67 -8.40 0.35 0.95
CA GLY A 67 -7.74 1.62 0.64
C GLY A 67 -8.01 2.70 1.69
N ALA A 68 -9.21 2.75 2.27
CA ALA A 68 -9.53 3.66 3.38
C ALA A 68 -8.71 3.35 4.65
N ILE A 69 -8.53 2.07 4.97
CA ILE A 69 -7.68 1.63 6.09
C ILE A 69 -6.24 2.09 5.86
N PHE A 70 -5.68 1.83 4.68
CA PHE A 70 -4.32 2.29 4.33
C PHE A 70 -4.19 3.80 4.31
N SER A 71 -5.20 4.54 3.86
CA SER A 71 -5.17 6.01 3.91
C SER A 71 -5.07 6.55 5.33
N ARG A 72 -5.85 5.98 6.26
CA ARG A 72 -5.84 6.41 7.67
C ARG A 72 -4.53 6.07 8.38
N HIS A 73 -4.09 4.81 8.29
CA HIS A 73 -2.92 4.33 9.04
C HIS A 73 -1.60 4.71 8.37
N LEU A 74 -1.51 4.61 7.04
CA LEU A 74 -0.27 4.84 6.30
C LEU A 74 -0.19 6.26 5.72
N HIS A 75 -1.13 7.12 6.09
CA HIS A 75 -1.18 8.54 5.73
C HIS A 75 -1.22 8.84 4.22
N TRP A 76 -1.77 7.93 3.42
CA TRP A 76 -2.14 8.24 2.05
C TRP A 76 -3.24 9.31 2.03
N ALA A 77 -3.14 10.25 1.09
CA ALA A 77 -4.06 11.39 1.05
C ALA A 77 -5.45 11.02 0.52
N SER A 78 -5.51 9.98 -0.31
CA SER A 78 -6.72 9.43 -0.89
C SER A 78 -6.87 7.95 -0.48
N PRO A 79 -8.07 7.37 -0.45
CA PRO A 79 -8.25 5.93 -0.23
C PRO A 79 -8.21 5.12 -1.53
N TYR A 80 -8.00 5.74 -2.69
CA TYR A 80 -8.13 5.07 -3.98
C TYR A 80 -6.78 4.54 -4.48
N PHE A 81 -6.72 3.24 -4.70
CA PHE A 81 -5.58 2.51 -5.28
C PHE A 81 -6.03 1.77 -6.53
N VAL A 82 -5.11 1.49 -7.46
CA VAL A 82 -5.38 0.72 -8.66
C VAL A 82 -4.89 -0.73 -8.48
N PRO A 83 -5.44 -1.71 -9.22
CA PRO A 83 -5.09 -3.12 -9.02
C PRO A 83 -3.59 -3.40 -9.14
N ASP A 84 -2.90 -2.71 -10.04
CA ASP A 84 -1.48 -2.93 -10.30
C ASP A 84 -0.53 -2.22 -9.32
N ASP A 85 -1.05 -1.48 -8.33
CA ASP A 85 -0.22 -0.89 -7.29
C ASP A 85 0.47 -2.00 -6.47
N PRO A 86 1.81 -2.01 -6.36
CA PRO A 86 2.51 -2.99 -5.53
C PRO A 86 2.19 -2.77 -4.05
N LEU A 87 1.83 -3.84 -3.33
CA LEU A 87 1.51 -3.75 -1.91
C LEU A 87 2.70 -3.23 -1.10
N SER A 88 3.92 -3.59 -1.46
CA SER A 88 5.14 -3.07 -0.80
C SER A 88 5.31 -1.56 -0.91
N VAL A 89 4.80 -0.93 -1.97
CA VAL A 89 4.79 0.54 -2.13
C VAL A 89 3.66 1.14 -1.31
N VAL A 90 2.46 0.55 -1.37
CA VAL A 90 1.29 1.01 -0.59
C VAL A 90 1.55 0.92 0.92
N ALA A 91 2.05 -0.22 1.39
CA ALA A 91 2.42 -0.47 2.79
C ALA A 91 3.54 0.47 3.27
N GLY A 92 4.46 0.87 2.39
CA GLY A 92 5.52 1.80 2.74
C GLY A 92 5.08 3.25 2.90
N GLY A 93 3.87 3.60 2.46
CA GLY A 93 3.30 4.95 2.61
C GLY A 93 3.97 6.04 1.75
N PRO A 94 3.46 7.27 1.80
CA PRO A 94 3.96 8.40 1.02
C PRO A 94 5.12 9.15 1.70
N ARG A 95 5.72 8.60 2.77
CA ARG A 95 6.75 9.28 3.58
C ARG A 95 7.88 8.34 3.93
N PHE A 96 9.09 8.90 3.98
CA PHE A 96 10.25 8.16 4.46
C PHE A 96 10.29 8.15 6.01
N GLY A 97 10.34 6.96 6.61
CA GLY A 97 10.75 6.77 8.01
C GLY A 97 9.83 7.39 9.06
N ALA A 98 8.53 7.12 9.02
CA ALA A 98 7.71 7.30 10.21
C ALA A 98 8.30 6.40 11.31
N ILE A 99 8.55 6.96 12.50
CA ILE A 99 9.15 6.25 13.64
C ILE A 99 8.35 4.98 14.00
N ASP A 100 7.05 4.99 13.65
CA ASP A 100 6.09 3.94 13.93
C ASP A 100 5.63 3.18 12.67
N SER A 101 6.34 3.27 11.54
CA SER A 101 5.87 2.69 10.26
C SER A 101 5.53 1.20 10.33
N ASP A 102 6.27 0.45 11.14
CA ASP A 102 6.02 -0.98 11.33
C ASP A 102 4.76 -1.24 12.19
N LEU A 103 4.49 -0.36 13.15
CA LEU A 103 3.26 -0.40 13.96
C LEU A 103 2.05 0.03 13.14
N ASP A 104 2.16 1.12 12.36
CA ASP A 104 1.08 1.61 11.48
C ASP A 104 0.67 0.55 10.44
N VAL A 105 1.64 -0.18 9.88
CA VAL A 105 1.37 -1.31 8.98
C VAL A 105 0.69 -2.43 9.74
N SER A 106 1.19 -2.82 10.91
CA SER A 106 0.60 -3.88 11.73
C SER A 106 -0.87 -3.57 12.09
N ASP A 107 -1.16 -2.33 12.49
CA ASP A 107 -2.50 -1.86 12.83
C ASP A 107 -3.43 -1.87 11.62
N ALA A 108 -2.94 -1.46 10.44
CA ALA A 108 -3.69 -1.54 9.20
C ALA A 108 -4.05 -3.00 8.82
N LEU A 109 -3.09 -3.93 8.96
CA LEU A 109 -3.32 -5.34 8.69
C LEU A 109 -4.33 -5.95 9.68
N GLY A 110 -4.19 -5.62 10.97
CA GLY A 110 -5.14 -6.03 12.01
C GLY A 110 -6.55 -5.54 11.74
N GLU A 111 -6.72 -4.28 11.35
CA GLU A 111 -8.05 -3.76 11.02
C GLU A 111 -8.65 -4.41 9.77
N ILE A 112 -7.83 -4.81 8.79
CA ILE A 112 -8.33 -5.59 7.65
C ILE A 112 -8.85 -6.96 8.11
N GLU A 113 -8.13 -7.64 9.01
CA GLU A 113 -8.59 -8.91 9.59
C GLU A 113 -9.90 -8.75 10.37
N GLU A 114 -10.01 -7.69 11.18
CA GLU A 114 -11.23 -7.36 11.92
C GLU A 114 -12.41 -7.07 10.99
N MET A 115 -12.19 -6.29 9.92
CA MET A 115 -13.19 -5.98 8.91
C MET A 115 -13.71 -7.24 8.21
N LEU A 116 -12.83 -8.19 7.91
CA LEU A 116 -13.21 -9.48 7.30
C LEU A 116 -13.80 -10.46 8.32
N GLY A 117 -13.49 -10.27 9.60
CA GLY A 117 -13.81 -11.19 10.67
C GLY A 117 -13.09 -12.53 10.53
N VAL A 118 -11.87 -12.52 9.98
CA VAL A 118 -11.03 -13.70 9.76
C VAL A 118 -9.59 -13.39 10.20
N PRO A 119 -9.02 -14.13 11.15
CA PRO A 119 -7.61 -13.97 11.52
C PRO A 119 -6.72 -14.64 10.47
N LEU A 120 -6.18 -13.86 9.53
CA LEU A 120 -5.36 -14.36 8.42
C LEU A 120 -3.95 -14.76 8.89
N GLY A 121 -3.40 -13.99 9.84
CA GLY A 121 -2.15 -14.29 10.52
C GLY A 121 -0.89 -13.99 9.69
N PRO A 122 0.29 -14.14 10.31
CA PRO A 122 1.56 -13.63 9.76
C PRO A 122 2.07 -14.37 8.52
N VAL A 123 1.61 -15.61 8.27
CA VAL A 123 1.99 -16.38 7.08
C VAL A 123 1.34 -15.79 5.84
N PHE A 124 0.02 -15.56 5.90
CA PHE A 124 -0.74 -14.94 4.82
C PHE A 124 -0.13 -13.61 4.40
N TRP A 125 0.14 -12.73 5.38
CA TRP A 125 0.67 -11.38 5.09
C TRP A 125 2.09 -11.41 4.54
N ARG A 126 2.92 -12.36 4.98
CA ARG A 126 4.26 -12.56 4.41
C ARG A 126 4.20 -13.01 2.96
N ASP A 127 3.28 -13.92 2.64
CA ASP A 127 3.08 -14.42 1.28
C ASP A 127 2.41 -13.38 0.37
N ALA A 128 1.70 -12.40 0.95
CA ALA A 128 1.09 -11.28 0.24
C ALA A 128 2.04 -10.09 0.04
N ALA A 129 3.18 -10.01 0.75
CA ALA A 129 4.07 -8.85 0.71
C ALA A 129 4.63 -8.51 -0.69
N GLY A 130 4.72 -9.51 -1.57
CA GLY A 130 5.16 -9.34 -2.97
C GLY A 130 4.05 -9.07 -3.97
N CYS A 131 2.78 -9.07 -3.53
CA CYS A 131 1.63 -8.96 -4.41
C CYS A 131 1.29 -7.53 -4.81
N THR A 132 0.42 -7.40 -5.81
CA THR A 132 -0.28 -6.16 -6.13
C THR A 132 -1.53 -5.99 -5.26
N MET A 133 -2.12 -4.79 -5.27
CA MET A 133 -3.41 -4.52 -4.63
C MET A 133 -4.52 -5.43 -5.17
N GLY A 134 -4.52 -5.70 -6.48
CA GLY A 134 -5.50 -6.58 -7.13
C GLY A 134 -5.42 -8.00 -6.60
N GLU A 135 -4.21 -8.55 -6.56
CA GLU A 135 -3.95 -9.88 -6.01
C GLU A 135 -4.27 -9.97 -4.51
N LEU A 136 -3.97 -8.91 -3.74
CA LEU A 136 -4.35 -8.85 -2.34
C LEU A 136 -5.87 -8.91 -2.18
N VAL A 137 -6.62 -8.07 -2.89
CA VAL A 137 -8.10 -8.04 -2.82
C VAL A 137 -8.69 -9.39 -3.21
N GLU A 138 -8.17 -10.05 -4.24
CA GLU A 138 -8.60 -11.40 -4.62
C GLU A 138 -8.39 -12.41 -3.50
N ARG A 139 -7.19 -12.42 -2.89
CA ARG A 139 -6.88 -13.31 -1.75
C ARG A 139 -7.77 -13.06 -0.55
N LEU A 140 -8.08 -11.79 -0.25
CA LEU A 140 -8.98 -11.42 0.85
C LEU A 140 -10.42 -11.88 0.58
N LEU A 141 -10.91 -11.76 -0.65
CA LEU A 141 -12.22 -12.30 -1.05
C LEU A 141 -12.29 -13.82 -0.92
N GLN A 142 -11.23 -14.52 -1.35
CA GLN A 142 -11.13 -15.97 -1.20
C GLN A 142 -11.14 -16.38 0.28
N ALA A 143 -10.39 -15.67 1.13
CA ALA A 143 -10.35 -15.93 2.56
C ALA A 143 -11.69 -15.67 3.24
N ALA A 144 -12.38 -14.59 2.87
CA ALA A 144 -13.71 -14.26 3.38
C ALA A 144 -14.78 -15.28 2.97
N SER A 145 -14.65 -15.86 1.78
CA SER A 145 -15.57 -16.89 1.26
C SER A 145 -15.40 -18.26 1.94
N GLN A 146 -14.25 -18.50 2.59
CA GLN A 146 -13.95 -19.73 3.32
C GLN A 146 -14.30 -19.66 4.81
N LYS A 147 -15.04 -18.62 5.22
CA LYS A 147 -15.51 -18.47 6.60
C LYS A 147 -16.37 -19.69 6.98
N PRO A 148 -16.02 -20.44 8.04
CA PRO A 148 -16.81 -21.58 8.50
C PRO A 148 -18.19 -21.15 9.01
#